data_AF-A0A3A1YC54-F1
#
_entry.id   AF-A0A3A1YC54-F1
#
_cell.length_a   1.000
_cell.length_b   1.000
_cell.length_c   1.000
_cell.angle_alpha   90.00
_cell.angle_beta   90.00
_cell.angle_gamma   90.00
#
_symmetry.space_group_name_H-M   'P 1'
#
loop_
_entity.id
_entity.type
_entity.pdbx_description
1 polymer ?
#
loop_
_entity_poly.entity_id
_entity_poly.type
_entity_poly.pdbx_seq_one_letter_code
_entity_poly.pdbx_strand_id
1 'polypeptide(L)'
;MTFTKKSLFVLSIATLLSVNPAFATSSNTFSQDLSKASTSISQGAKSVAQTTENKAQELYYSYKPSSKANKEVSLENGNLKGYLFTEKSGQVVTIHTNNSKLLSNKYTVGTLTVYTTKATTITQANQVLAKLGINTLLSANSK
;
A
#
# COMPACT_ATOMS: atom_id res chain seq x y z
N MET A 1 29.86 -10.94 51.75
CA MET A 1 29.32 -9.56 51.88
C MET A 1 29.88 -8.71 50.74
N THR A 2 29.02 -7.88 50.14
CA THR A 2 29.32 -6.72 49.24
C THR A 2 29.79 -7.04 47.80
N PHE A 3 28.91 -6.98 46.79
CA PHE A 3 28.68 -5.88 45.80
C PHE A 3 29.98 -5.37 45.12
N THR A 4 30.08 -5.28 43.78
CA THR A 4 29.48 -4.17 43.00
C THR A 4 29.51 -4.44 41.48
N LYS A 5 28.42 -4.06 40.79
CA LYS A 5 28.26 -3.93 39.33
C LYS A 5 29.28 -2.95 38.71
N LYS A 6 29.61 -3.12 37.42
CA LYS A 6 29.69 -2.02 36.46
C LYS A 6 29.67 -2.54 35.01
N SER A 7 28.49 -2.44 34.41
CA SER A 7 28.31 -2.33 32.97
C SER A 7 28.78 -0.94 32.55
N LEU A 8 29.51 -0.84 31.43
CA LEU A 8 29.72 0.43 30.76
C LEU A 8 29.54 0.25 29.25
N PHE A 9 28.36 0.69 28.82
CA PHE A 9 27.99 1.03 27.46
C PHE A 9 28.87 2.19 27.00
N VAL A 10 29.54 2.09 25.85
CA VAL A 10 30.00 3.29 25.12
C VAL A 10 29.65 3.11 23.64
N LEU A 11 28.68 3.93 23.26
CA LEU A 11 28.17 4.18 21.93
C LEU A 11 29.16 5.11 21.21
N SER A 12 29.71 4.70 20.06
CA SER A 12 30.49 5.60 19.20
C SER A 12 29.74 5.85 17.89
N ILE A 13 29.33 7.10 17.74
CA ILE A 13 28.76 7.68 16.53
C ILE A 13 29.92 8.23 15.69
N ALA A 14 29.95 7.88 14.40
CA ALA A 14 30.75 8.59 13.42
C ALA A 14 29.92 8.83 12.15
N THR A 15 29.33 10.02 12.08
CA THR A 15 28.94 10.71 10.85
C THR A 15 30.16 11.37 10.24
N LEU A 16 30.33 11.36 8.91
CA LEU A 16 30.29 12.59 8.09
C LEU A 16 30.53 12.32 6.59
N LEU A 17 29.57 12.83 5.81
CA LEU A 17 29.61 13.46 4.47
C LEU A 17 30.79 13.26 3.51
N SER A 18 30.45 12.94 2.25
CA SER A 18 30.82 13.82 1.12
C SER A 18 29.91 13.60 -0.10
N VAL A 19 29.50 14.74 -0.68
CA VAL A 19 28.73 14.92 -1.91
C VAL A 19 29.56 14.66 -3.16
N ASN A 20 28.96 14.07 -4.20
CA ASN A 20 29.26 14.42 -5.60
C ASN A 20 28.12 13.98 -6.53
N PRO A 21 27.51 14.88 -7.33
CA PRO A 21 26.58 14.51 -8.39
C PRO A 21 27.34 14.23 -9.69
N ALA A 22 27.47 12.97 -10.08
CA ALA A 22 27.94 12.61 -11.41
C ALA A 22 26.74 12.47 -12.35
N PHE A 23 26.64 13.41 -13.30
CA PHE A 23 25.84 13.25 -14.51
C PHE A 23 26.34 12.03 -15.28
N ALA A 24 25.44 11.12 -15.65
CA ALA A 24 25.69 10.11 -16.66
C ALA A 24 24.50 10.07 -17.62
N THR A 25 24.77 10.55 -18.82
CA THR A 25 23.94 10.51 -20.02
C THR A 25 23.77 9.09 -20.53
N SER A 26 22.52 8.77 -20.90
CA SER A 26 22.09 7.84 -21.96
C SER A 26 22.77 6.47 -22.09
N SER A 27 21.98 5.41 -21.93
CA SER A 27 21.75 4.45 -23.02
C SER A 27 20.58 3.53 -22.67
N ASN A 28 19.64 3.43 -23.60
CA ASN A 28 18.59 2.43 -23.57
C ASN A 28 19.23 1.04 -23.57
N THR A 29 18.94 0.25 -22.55
CA THR A 29 18.93 -1.21 -22.70
C THR A 29 17.61 -1.69 -22.14
N PHE A 30 16.67 -1.83 -23.06
CA PHE A 30 15.43 -2.58 -22.88
C PHE A 30 15.82 -4.04 -22.62
N SER A 31 16.01 -4.39 -21.34
CA SER A 31 15.98 -5.76 -20.89
C SER A 31 14.55 -6.06 -20.48
N GLN A 32 13.74 -6.46 -21.46
CA GLN A 32 12.49 -7.16 -21.22
C GLN A 32 12.82 -8.56 -20.74
N ASP A 33 13.19 -8.70 -19.46
CA ASP A 33 13.15 -9.99 -18.79
C ASP A 33 11.67 -10.34 -18.56
N LEU A 34 11.17 -11.13 -19.50
CA LEU A 34 9.83 -11.66 -19.56
C LEU A 34 9.73 -12.93 -18.71
N SER A 35 10.14 -12.89 -17.45
CA SER A 35 10.05 -14.09 -16.60
C SER A 35 9.94 -13.81 -15.10
N LYS A 36 8.86 -13.12 -14.68
CA LYS A 36 8.20 -13.37 -13.38
C LYS A 36 6.96 -12.50 -13.27
N ALA A 37 5.79 -13.14 -13.24
CA ALA A 37 4.61 -12.59 -12.60
C ALA A 37 4.96 -12.29 -11.13
N SER A 38 5.49 -11.10 -10.91
CA SER A 38 5.88 -10.58 -9.61
C SER A 38 4.96 -9.40 -9.34
N THR A 39 4.08 -9.59 -8.37
CA THR A 39 3.16 -8.59 -7.84
C THR A 39 4.01 -7.39 -7.39
N SER A 40 4.07 -6.34 -8.21
CA SER A 40 4.79 -5.11 -7.86
C SER A 40 3.79 -4.13 -7.25
N ILE A 41 4.00 -3.79 -5.97
CA ILE A 41 3.30 -2.70 -5.30
C ILE A 41 4.21 -1.48 -5.45
N SER A 42 3.89 -0.60 -6.39
CA SER A 42 4.58 0.69 -6.52
C SER A 42 3.76 1.76 -5.83
N GLN A 43 4.32 2.36 -4.78
CA GLN A 43 3.80 3.58 -4.17
C GLN A 43 4.22 4.75 -5.06
N GLY A 44 3.26 5.31 -5.80
CA GLY A 44 3.50 6.45 -6.69
C GLY A 44 2.85 7.69 -6.12
N ALA A 45 3.64 8.69 -5.72
CA ALA A 45 3.13 10.03 -5.46
C ALA A 45 2.83 10.71 -6.81
N LYS A 46 1.55 10.93 -7.12
CA LYS A 46 1.17 11.69 -8.32
C LYS A 46 1.06 13.16 -7.92
N SER A 47 2.09 13.94 -8.25
CA SER A 47 2.09 15.40 -8.05
C SER A 47 1.03 16.02 -8.96
N VAL A 48 0.00 16.62 -8.37
CA VAL A 48 -0.97 17.46 -9.09
C VAL A 48 -0.39 18.87 -9.08
N ALA A 49 -0.35 19.52 -10.24
CA ALA A 49 0.35 20.78 -10.53
C ALA A 49 0.53 21.74 -9.34
N GLN A 50 1.79 22.16 -9.12
CA GLN A 50 2.21 23.12 -8.10
C GLN A 50 1.47 24.45 -8.26
N THR A 51 0.58 24.73 -7.31
CA THR A 51 0.21 26.08 -6.91
C THR A 51 0.40 26.20 -5.40
N THR A 52 0.79 27.40 -4.98
CA THR A 52 1.47 27.79 -3.74
C THR A 52 0.67 27.56 -2.45
N GLU A 53 0.38 26.32 -2.10
CA GLU A 53 -0.18 25.94 -0.80
C GLU A 53 0.40 24.61 -0.37
N ASN A 54 0.79 24.53 0.91
CA ASN A 54 1.29 23.34 1.58
C ASN A 54 0.21 22.24 1.62
N LYS A 55 -0.04 21.57 0.49
CA LYS A 55 -0.98 20.46 0.39
C LYS A 55 -0.24 19.18 0.78
N ALA A 56 -0.72 18.53 1.83
CA ALA A 56 -0.28 17.20 2.23
C ALA A 56 -0.25 16.29 0.98
N GLN A 57 0.91 15.69 0.71
CA GLN A 57 1.05 14.74 -0.39
C GLN A 57 0.10 13.58 -0.17
N GLU A 58 -0.87 13.41 -1.07
CA GLU A 58 -1.80 12.29 -1.03
C GLU A 58 -1.10 11.05 -1.60
N LEU A 59 -0.91 10.04 -0.75
CA LEU A 59 -0.29 8.79 -1.14
C LEU A 59 -1.35 7.90 -1.80
N TYR A 60 -1.02 7.36 -2.98
CA TYR A 60 -1.85 6.37 -3.66
C TYR A 60 -1.11 5.04 -3.78
N TYR A 61 -1.89 3.97 -3.68
CA TYR A 61 -1.43 2.60 -3.90
C TYR A 61 -1.78 2.18 -5.33
N SER A 62 -0.77 1.85 -6.11
CA SER A 62 -0.98 1.12 -7.37
C SER A 62 -0.88 -0.37 -7.07
N TYR A 63 -2.01 -1.08 -7.17
CA TYR A 63 -2.05 -2.53 -7.04
C TYR A 63 -2.24 -3.17 -8.41
N LYS A 64 -1.29 -4.00 -8.81
CA LYS A 64 -1.35 -4.81 -10.02
C LYS A 64 -1.45 -6.29 -9.61
N PRO A 65 -2.63 -6.92 -9.70
CA PRO A 65 -2.80 -8.30 -9.30
C PRO A 65 -2.02 -9.24 -10.22
N SER A 66 -1.57 -10.38 -9.68
CA SER A 66 -0.88 -11.41 -10.48
C SER A 66 -1.85 -12.27 -11.31
N SER A 67 -3.15 -12.23 -10.96
CA SER A 67 -4.21 -13.05 -11.55
C SER A 67 -5.52 -12.28 -11.67
N LYS A 68 -6.53 -12.88 -12.32
CA LYS A 68 -7.90 -12.35 -12.31
C LYS A 68 -8.49 -12.45 -10.91
N ALA A 69 -9.45 -11.58 -10.60
CA ALA A 69 -10.16 -11.65 -9.32
C ALA A 69 -10.86 -13.01 -9.18
N ASN A 70 -10.68 -13.64 -8.01
CA ASN A 70 -11.36 -14.87 -7.62
C ASN A 70 -12.86 -14.64 -7.46
N LYS A 71 -13.23 -13.46 -6.94
CA LYS A 71 -14.61 -13.06 -6.72
C LYS A 71 -14.76 -11.56 -6.85
N GLU A 72 -15.89 -11.14 -7.42
CA GLU A 72 -16.25 -9.74 -7.58
C GLU A 72 -17.62 -9.50 -6.95
N VAL A 73 -17.78 -8.34 -6.33
CA VAL A 73 -19.06 -7.90 -5.79
C VAL A 73 -19.32 -6.45 -6.17
N SER A 74 -20.60 -6.12 -6.32
CA SER A 74 -21.07 -4.79 -6.64
C SER A 74 -22.15 -4.43 -5.64
N LEU A 75 -21.98 -3.32 -4.93
CA LEU A 75 -22.90 -2.77 -3.95
C LEU A 75 -23.38 -1.38 -4.38
N GLU A 76 -24.43 -0.90 -3.72
CA GLU A 76 -24.98 0.45 -3.96
C GLU A 76 -25.25 0.72 -5.45
N ASN A 77 -25.93 -0.23 -6.12
CA ASN A 77 -26.24 -0.16 -7.55
C ASN A 77 -25.00 0.04 -8.46
N GLY A 78 -23.82 -0.45 -8.05
CA GLY A 78 -22.58 -0.31 -8.81
C GLY A 78 -21.70 0.86 -8.41
N ASN A 79 -22.11 1.65 -7.42
CA ASN A 79 -21.30 2.72 -6.88
C ASN A 79 -20.08 2.22 -6.11
N LEU A 80 -20.12 0.98 -5.62
CA LEU A 80 -19.04 0.35 -4.90
C LEU A 80 -18.74 -1.04 -5.46
N LYS A 81 -17.50 -1.27 -5.89
CA LYS A 81 -17.04 -2.54 -6.49
C LYS A 81 -15.91 -3.12 -5.66
N GLY A 82 -16.04 -4.39 -5.26
CA GLY A 82 -15.04 -5.12 -4.52
C GLY A 82 -14.50 -6.30 -5.32
N TYR A 83 -13.19 -6.49 -5.28
CA TYR A 83 -12.49 -7.57 -5.98
C TYR A 83 -11.60 -8.31 -4.99
N LEU A 84 -11.75 -9.62 -4.91
CA LEU A 84 -10.91 -10.51 -4.10
C LEU A 84 -9.87 -11.20 -5.00
N PHE A 85 -8.61 -11.13 -4.60
CA PHE A 85 -7.47 -11.79 -5.22
C PHE A 85 -6.78 -12.69 -4.20
N THR A 86 -6.49 -13.91 -4.59
CA THR A 86 -5.66 -14.82 -3.80
C THR A 86 -4.23 -14.76 -4.31
N GLU A 87 -3.33 -14.21 -3.49
CA GLU A 87 -1.91 -14.03 -3.80
C GLU A 87 -1.07 -14.99 -2.94
N LYS A 88 0.22 -15.17 -3.31
CA LYS A 88 1.13 -16.06 -2.55
C LYS A 88 1.28 -15.67 -1.08
N SER A 89 1.17 -14.39 -0.76
CA SER A 89 1.32 -13.83 0.60
C SER A 89 0.00 -13.74 1.38
N GLY A 90 -1.14 -14.10 0.78
CA GLY A 90 -2.44 -14.01 1.43
C GLY A 90 -3.54 -13.48 0.50
N GLN A 91 -4.63 -13.02 1.11
CA GLN A 91 -5.77 -12.48 0.37
C GLN A 91 -5.61 -10.97 0.21
N VAL A 92 -5.85 -10.47 -0.99
CA VAL A 92 -5.89 -9.05 -1.29
C VAL A 92 -7.29 -8.68 -1.75
N VAL A 93 -7.86 -7.65 -1.15
CA VAL A 93 -9.14 -7.08 -1.58
C VAL A 93 -8.89 -5.65 -2.06
N THR A 94 -9.44 -5.32 -3.23
CA THR A 94 -9.50 -3.93 -3.69
C THR A 94 -10.95 -3.46 -3.74
N ILE A 95 -11.20 -2.26 -3.23
CA ILE A 95 -12.53 -1.67 -3.18
C ILE A 95 -12.49 -0.31 -3.89
N HIS A 96 -13.28 -0.20 -4.94
CA HIS A 96 -13.36 0.98 -5.79
C HIS A 96 -14.75 1.60 -5.71
N THR A 97 -14.79 2.91 -5.52
CA THR A 97 -15.99 3.71 -5.77
C THR A 97 -16.10 4.03 -7.25
N ASN A 98 -17.30 4.17 -7.80
CA ASN A 98 -17.51 4.49 -9.23
C ASN A 98 -16.78 5.78 -9.67
N ASN A 99 -16.66 6.73 -8.75
CA ASN A 99 -16.03 8.03 -9.01
C ASN A 99 -14.48 8.00 -9.01
N SER A 100 -13.85 6.89 -8.60
CA SER A 100 -12.38 6.81 -8.56
C SER A 100 -11.85 5.39 -8.57
N LYS A 101 -10.82 5.16 -9.40
CA LYS A 101 -10.03 3.92 -9.37
C LYS A 101 -8.80 4.00 -8.47
N LEU A 102 -8.49 5.19 -7.93
CA LEU A 102 -7.29 5.41 -7.14
C LEU A 102 -7.48 4.90 -5.71
N LEU A 103 -6.62 3.95 -5.31
CA LEU A 103 -6.61 3.39 -3.97
C LEU A 103 -5.75 4.30 -3.09
N SER A 104 -6.29 4.77 -1.96
CA SER A 104 -5.61 5.73 -1.08
C SER A 104 -5.47 5.20 0.34
N ASN A 105 -6.33 4.26 0.73
CA ASN A 105 -6.32 3.67 2.07
C ASN A 105 -5.88 2.21 1.98
N LYS A 106 -5.08 1.77 2.95
CA LYS A 106 -4.64 0.37 3.11
C LYS A 106 -4.93 -0.10 4.53
N TYR A 107 -5.56 -1.26 4.63
CA TYR A 107 -5.79 -1.97 5.89
C TYR A 107 -5.16 -3.35 5.78
N THR A 108 -4.46 -3.80 6.82
CA THR A 108 -3.88 -5.15 6.88
C THR A 108 -4.31 -5.82 8.17
N VAL A 109 -4.97 -6.97 8.06
CA VAL A 109 -5.44 -7.77 9.18
C VAL A 109 -5.02 -9.23 8.95
N GLY A 110 -4.01 -9.68 9.69
CA GLY A 110 -3.39 -10.99 9.44
C GLY A 110 -2.86 -11.11 8.02
N THR A 111 -3.34 -12.10 7.28
CA THR A 111 -2.98 -12.35 5.86
C THR A 111 -3.89 -11.63 4.85
N LEU A 112 -4.88 -10.86 5.32
CA LEU A 112 -5.76 -10.06 4.49
C LEU A 112 -5.22 -8.64 4.35
N THR A 113 -5.07 -8.16 3.12
CA THR A 113 -4.81 -6.75 2.83
C THR A 113 -5.96 -6.16 2.03
N VAL A 114 -6.54 -5.06 2.51
CA VAL A 114 -7.64 -4.35 1.86
C VAL A 114 -7.17 -2.97 1.42
N TYR A 115 -7.23 -2.72 0.13
CA TYR A 115 -7.01 -1.39 -0.45
C TYR A 115 -8.36 -0.78 -0.81
N THR A 116 -8.57 0.49 -0.45
CA THR A 116 -9.83 1.18 -0.75
C THR A 116 -9.58 2.58 -1.30
N THR A 117 -10.53 3.10 -2.06
CA THR A 117 -10.53 4.53 -2.44
C THR A 117 -10.75 5.39 -1.19
N LYS A 118 -10.25 6.63 -1.23
CA LYS A 118 -10.38 7.56 -0.10
C LYS A 118 -11.82 7.75 0.41
N ALA A 119 -12.78 7.78 -0.50
CA ALA A 119 -14.19 7.98 -0.18
C ALA A 119 -14.88 6.75 0.42
N THR A 120 -14.24 5.58 0.38
CA THR A 120 -14.80 4.34 0.95
C THR A 120 -14.76 4.42 2.47
N THR A 121 -15.93 4.41 3.11
CA THR A 121 -16.02 4.32 4.58
C THR A 121 -15.70 2.90 5.08
N ILE A 122 -15.31 2.77 6.35
CA ILE A 122 -15.03 1.47 6.95
C ILE A 122 -16.26 0.56 6.95
N THR A 123 -17.44 1.12 7.21
CA THR A 123 -18.71 0.38 7.15
C THR A 123 -18.95 -0.20 5.75
N GLN A 124 -18.76 0.60 4.70
CA GLN A 124 -18.87 0.14 3.31
C GLN A 124 -17.83 -0.94 2.98
N ALA A 125 -16.58 -0.76 3.45
CA ALA A 125 -15.54 -1.75 3.26
C ALA A 125 -15.91 -3.10 3.92
N ASN A 126 -16.42 -3.07 5.16
CA ASN A 126 -16.87 -4.28 5.87
C ASN A 126 -18.07 -4.96 5.18
N GLN A 127 -19.01 -4.18 4.61
CA GLN A 127 -20.11 -4.74 3.83
C GLN A 127 -19.61 -5.48 2.58
N VAL A 128 -18.62 -4.89 1.88
CA VAL A 128 -17.98 -5.53 0.72
C VAL A 128 -17.28 -6.83 1.14
N LEU A 129 -16.51 -6.80 2.24
CA LEU A 129 -15.81 -7.99 2.76
C LEU A 129 -16.81 -9.11 3.09
N ALA A 130 -17.90 -8.79 3.79
CA ALA A 130 -18.94 -9.76 4.11
C ALA A 130 -19.56 -10.39 2.85
N LYS A 131 -19.82 -9.59 1.80
CA LYS A 131 -20.33 -10.10 0.51
C LYS A 131 -19.31 -10.93 -0.26
N LEU A 132 -18.03 -10.61 -0.12
CA LEU A 132 -16.95 -11.45 -0.64
C LEU A 132 -16.82 -12.77 0.13
N GLY A 133 -17.40 -12.89 1.31
CA GLY A 133 -17.33 -14.09 2.17
C GLY A 133 -16.18 -14.04 3.18
N ILE A 134 -15.67 -12.83 3.46
CA ILE A 134 -14.58 -12.58 4.39
C ILE A 134 -15.18 -12.11 5.71
N ASN A 135 -15.00 -12.90 6.76
CA ASN A 135 -15.56 -12.63 8.11
C ASN A 135 -14.67 -11.71 8.97
N THR A 136 -13.68 -11.07 8.36
CA THR A 136 -12.77 -10.15 9.05
C THR A 136 -13.35 -8.74 9.03
N LEU A 137 -13.41 -8.10 10.20
CA LEU A 137 -13.83 -6.71 10.33
C LEU A 137 -12.62 -5.78 10.31
N LEU A 138 -12.67 -4.79 9.44
CA LEU A 138 -11.78 -3.63 9.51
C LEU A 138 -12.29 -2.72 10.62
N SER A 139 -11.40 -2.36 11.53
CA SER A 139 -11.59 -1.26 12.47
C SER A 139 -10.85 -0.03 11.96
N ALA A 140 -11.30 1.14 12.38
CA ALA A 140 -10.45 2.32 12.24
C ALA A 140 -9.21 2.05 13.08
N ASN A 141 -8.02 2.07 12.46
CA ASN A 141 -6.79 2.19 13.23
C ASN A 141 -6.83 3.60 13.85
N SER A 142 -7.38 3.69 15.05
CA SER A 142 -7.13 4.78 15.98
C SER A 142 -5.63 4.78 16.25
N LYS A 143 -4.90 5.62 15.51
CA LYS A 143 -3.57 6.06 15.93
C LYS A 143 -3.69 6.91 17.18
#